data_AF-A0A3M1Y8D4-F1
#
_entry.id   AF-A0A3M1Y8D4-F1
#
_cell.length_a   1.000
_cell.length_b   1.000
_cell.length_c   1.000
_cell.angle_alpha   90.00
_cell.angle_beta   90.00
_cell.angle_gamma   90.00
#
_symmetry.space_group_name_H-M   'P 1'
#
loop_
_entity.id
_entity.type
_entity.pdbx_description
1 polymer ?
#
loop_
_entity_poly.entity_id
_entity_poly.type
_entity_poly.pdbx_seq_one_letter_code
_entity_poly.pdbx_strand_id
1 'polypeptide(L)'
;MAIDYIIDFSCTPKQQFGTQDILERLKGEKRAHKIIELFRESGDDRPPSEMGFEFTRSTPEGQEETQVMVVQALLDAADQLRPYAVHCQNCPANRIGMPFGCIGHIQYPITKRAENWILDRLPVPDEPLVWLLLKQVVQEFKYDGQLVEPLREQPGIYFEASEAPARRLGELNLNANQIFEMLFVRRPVILPRQAALLLLFFGAIERDLEADTITNLDPAPADALQRFPFIIKPDEHDDRSISDLKAFLHALYIAWTLNVHLLIDA
;
A
#
# COMPACT_ATOMS: atom_id res chain seq x y z
N MET A 1 6.37 -3.31 11.16
CA MET A 1 6.05 -2.01 10.50
C MET A 1 5.67 -2.31 9.06
N ALA A 2 4.82 -1.49 8.45
CA ALA A 2 4.33 -1.69 7.09
C ALA A 2 3.91 -0.35 6.49
N ILE A 3 3.79 -0.30 5.16
CA ILE A 3 3.11 0.80 4.46
C ILE A 3 1.64 0.42 4.36
N ASP A 4 0.75 1.16 5.00
CA ASP A 4 -0.69 0.93 4.89
C ASP A 4 -1.28 1.80 3.77
N TYR A 5 -2.28 1.24 3.09
CA TYR A 5 -3.00 1.94 2.03
C TYR A 5 -4.50 1.68 2.11
N ILE A 6 -5.30 2.69 1.75
CA ILE A 6 -6.74 2.66 1.98
C ILE A 6 -7.48 3.28 0.80
N ILE A 7 -8.43 2.53 0.22
CA ILE A 7 -9.36 3.05 -0.78
C ILE A 7 -10.37 3.94 -0.05
N ASP A 8 -10.36 5.25 -0.28
CA ASP A 8 -11.13 6.25 0.47
C ASP A 8 -12.61 6.36 0.04
N PHE A 9 -13.25 5.21 -0.11
CA PHE A 9 -14.68 5.14 -0.40
C PHE A 9 -15.50 5.49 0.84
N SER A 10 -16.44 6.42 0.72
CA SER A 10 -17.34 6.82 1.81
C SER A 10 -18.35 5.71 2.13
N CYS A 11 -18.28 5.17 3.34
CA CYS A 11 -19.16 4.09 3.80
C CYS A 11 -19.49 4.23 5.29
N THR A 12 -20.56 3.59 5.74
CA THR A 12 -21.06 3.68 7.12
C THR A 12 -19.99 3.43 8.18
N PRO A 13 -19.13 2.38 8.09
CA PRO A 13 -18.09 2.18 9.09
C PRO A 13 -17.12 3.36 9.19
N LYS A 14 -16.67 3.91 8.06
CA LYS A 14 -15.75 5.04 8.04
C LYS A 14 -16.39 6.36 8.50
N GLN A 15 -17.69 6.53 8.29
CA GLN A 15 -18.42 7.68 8.82
C GLN A 15 -18.57 7.60 10.35
N GLN A 16 -18.70 6.38 10.88
CA GLN A 16 -18.85 6.14 12.32
C GLN A 16 -17.54 6.28 13.10
N PHE A 17 -16.48 5.64 12.62
CA PHE A 17 -15.21 5.53 13.36
C PHE A 17 -14.12 6.44 12.79
N GLY A 18 -14.22 6.84 11.53
CA GLY A 18 -13.10 7.41 10.80
C GLY A 18 -12.16 6.35 10.25
N THR A 19 -11.46 6.68 9.18
CA THR A 19 -10.55 5.75 8.50
C THR A 19 -9.37 5.32 9.38
N GLN A 20 -8.79 6.27 10.13
CA GLN A 20 -7.63 6.01 10.98
C GLN A 20 -7.96 5.09 12.17
N ASP A 21 -9.10 5.32 12.84
CA ASP A 21 -9.52 4.49 13.99
C ASP A 21 -9.77 3.04 13.57
N ILE A 22 -10.37 2.83 12.38
CA ILE A 22 -10.53 1.48 11.82
C ILE A 22 -9.16 0.83 11.59
N LEU A 23 -8.22 1.55 10.98
CA LEU A 23 -6.88 1.04 10.72
C LEU A 23 -6.17 0.64 12.03
N GLU A 24 -6.23 1.50 13.04
CA GLU A 24 -5.59 1.26 14.34
C GLU A 24 -6.19 0.06 15.07
N ARG A 25 -7.51 -0.13 15.03
CA ARG A 25 -8.19 -1.30 15.59
C ARG A 25 -7.81 -2.59 14.88
N LEU A 26 -7.75 -2.59 13.55
CA LEU A 26 -7.33 -3.76 12.76
C LEU A 26 -5.86 -4.11 13.02
N LYS A 27 -4.98 -3.10 13.12
CA LYS A 27 -3.58 -3.28 13.52
C LYS A 27 -3.48 -3.82 14.94
N GLY A 28 -4.30 -3.30 15.85
CA GLY A 28 -4.41 -3.73 17.24
C GLY A 28 -4.79 -5.19 17.38
N GLU A 29 -5.82 -5.64 16.65
CA GLU A 29 -6.26 -7.03 16.61
C GLU A 29 -5.14 -7.97 16.17
N LYS A 30 -4.48 -7.68 15.04
CA LYS A 30 -3.36 -8.48 14.53
C LYS A 30 -2.20 -8.55 15.53
N ARG A 31 -1.88 -7.43 16.18
CA ARG A 31 -0.85 -7.36 17.21
C ARG A 31 -1.23 -8.20 18.43
N ALA A 32 -2.48 -8.10 18.89
CA ALA A 32 -3.00 -8.89 20.00
C ALA A 32 -2.86 -10.39 19.73
N HIS A 33 -3.27 -10.85 18.55
CA HIS A 33 -3.11 -12.25 18.16
C HIS A 33 -1.66 -12.71 18.12
N LYS A 34 -0.75 -11.89 17.58
CA LYS A 34 0.68 -12.24 17.53
C LYS A 34 1.30 -12.33 18.93
N ILE A 35 0.90 -11.46 19.84
CA ILE A 35 1.36 -11.50 21.23
C ILE A 35 0.83 -12.74 21.94
N ILE A 36 -0.45 -13.08 21.76
CA ILE A 36 -1.03 -14.32 22.31
C ILE A 36 -0.23 -15.53 21.81
N GLU A 37 0.08 -15.59 20.51
CA GLU A 37 0.89 -16.67 19.93
C GLU A 37 2.26 -16.77 20.60
N LEU A 38 2.98 -15.65 20.77
CA LEU A 38 4.29 -15.61 21.43
C LEU A 38 4.25 -16.08 22.89
N PHE A 39 3.21 -15.70 23.64
CA PHE A 39 3.02 -16.17 25.02
C PHE A 39 2.80 -17.68 25.07
N ARG A 40 1.96 -18.21 24.16
CA ARG A 40 1.69 -19.65 24.07
C ARG A 40 2.91 -20.45 23.66
N GLU A 41 3.71 -19.96 22.71
CA GLU A 41 5.00 -20.55 22.33
C GLU A 41 5.99 -20.60 23.52
N SER A 42 5.89 -19.64 24.43
CA SER A 42 6.69 -19.56 25.65
C SER A 42 6.14 -20.40 26.82
N GLY A 43 5.05 -21.15 26.61
CA GLY A 43 4.40 -21.97 27.64
C GLY A 43 3.57 -21.18 28.66
N ASP A 44 3.21 -19.93 28.34
CA ASP A 44 2.33 -19.12 29.17
C ASP A 44 0.88 -19.25 28.70
N ASP A 45 0.03 -19.82 29.55
CA ASP A 45 -1.40 -20.09 29.30
C ASP A 45 -2.36 -19.05 29.90
N ARG A 46 -1.85 -17.93 30.44
CA ARG A 46 -2.70 -16.87 31.00
C ARG A 46 -3.72 -16.34 29.97
N PRO A 47 -4.88 -15.84 30.41
CA PRO A 47 -5.87 -15.26 29.50
C PRO A 47 -5.40 -13.90 28.94
N PRO A 48 -5.91 -13.44 27.77
CA PRO A 48 -5.53 -12.14 27.18
C PRO A 48 -5.74 -10.93 28.10
N SER A 49 -6.64 -11.02 29.09
CA SER A 49 -6.85 -9.99 30.12
C SER A 49 -5.67 -9.81 31.08
N GLU A 50 -4.79 -10.80 31.19
CA GLU A 50 -3.61 -10.79 32.05
C GLU A 50 -2.30 -10.64 31.25
N MET A 51 -2.39 -10.57 29.93
CA MET A 51 -1.26 -10.31 29.05
C MET A 51 -1.11 -8.80 28.84
N GLY A 52 0.01 -8.25 29.29
CA GLY A 52 0.40 -6.86 29.04
C GLY A 52 1.72 -6.82 28.27
N PHE A 53 1.89 -5.76 27.49
CA PHE A 53 3.17 -5.44 26.87
C PHE A 53 3.42 -3.94 26.93
N GLU A 54 4.69 -3.58 27.02
CA GLU A 54 5.13 -2.20 26.98
C GLU A 54 5.31 -1.79 25.52
N PHE A 55 4.62 -0.73 25.12
CA PHE A 55 4.76 -0.10 23.82
C PHE A 55 5.43 1.25 24.03
N THR A 56 6.67 1.39 23.55
CA THR A 56 7.38 2.67 23.56
C THR A 56 7.15 3.38 22.24
N ARG A 57 6.58 4.58 22.29
CA ARG A 57 6.43 5.48 21.14
C ARG A 57 7.32 6.71 21.35
N SER A 58 8.18 6.98 20.38
CA SER A 58 8.92 8.24 20.34
C SER A 58 8.01 9.33 19.76
N THR A 59 7.79 10.41 20.50
CA THR A 59 7.07 11.59 19.98
C THR A 59 8.00 12.40 19.05
N PRO A 60 7.44 13.27 18.18
CA PRO A 60 8.25 14.18 17.37
C PRO A 60 9.17 15.10 18.18
N GLU A 61 8.87 15.34 19.46
CA GLU A 61 9.75 16.08 20.39
C GLU A 61 10.88 15.22 21.00
N GLY A 62 11.00 13.95 20.61
CA GLY A 62 12.04 13.04 21.10
C GLY A 62 11.79 12.48 22.50
N GLN A 63 10.57 12.58 23.02
CA GLN A 63 10.19 11.94 24.28
C GLN A 63 9.73 10.50 24.00
N GLU A 64 10.26 9.54 24.76
CA GLU A 64 9.81 8.16 24.74
C GLU A 64 8.66 7.99 25.73
N GLU A 65 7.44 7.85 25.23
CA GLU A 65 6.29 7.46 26.04
C GLU A 65 6.16 5.94 26.04
N THR A 66 6.34 5.32 27.21
CA THR A 66 6.10 3.89 27.40
C THR A 66 4.69 3.68 27.95
N GLN A 67 3.82 3.08 27.14
CA GLN A 67 2.46 2.75 27.53
C GLN A 67 2.33 1.23 27.70
N VAL A 68 1.90 0.80 28.89
CA VAL A 68 1.51 -0.60 29.11
C VAL A 68 0.13 -0.81 28.48
N MET A 69 0.04 -1.67 27.46
CA MET A 69 -1.21 -2.03 26.83
C MET A 69 -1.60 -3.45 27.20
N VAL A 70 -2.88 -3.63 27.59
CA VAL A 70 -3.48 -4.93 27.87
C VAL A 70 -4.00 -5.52 26.56
N VAL A 71 -3.65 -6.77 26.27
CA VAL A 71 -4.04 -7.45 25.01
C VAL A 71 -5.56 -7.49 24.84
N GLN A 72 -6.30 -7.72 25.92
CA GLN A 72 -7.77 -7.70 25.90
C GLN A 72 -8.35 -6.37 25.39
N ALA A 73 -7.76 -5.22 25.76
CA ALA A 73 -8.28 -3.92 25.31
C ALA A 73 -8.17 -3.74 23.80
N LEU A 74 -7.15 -4.32 23.16
CA LEU A 74 -7.00 -4.31 21.71
C LEU A 74 -8.06 -5.19 21.03
N LEU A 75 -8.34 -6.37 21.60
CA LEU A 75 -9.38 -7.26 21.10
C LEU A 75 -10.77 -6.62 21.25
N ASP A 76 -11.07 -6.02 22.40
CA ASP A 76 -12.34 -5.35 22.65
C ASP A 76 -12.55 -4.16 21.70
N ALA A 77 -11.50 -3.40 21.41
CA ALA A 77 -11.55 -2.30 20.45
C ALA A 77 -11.80 -2.81 19.01
N ALA A 78 -11.21 -3.93 18.62
CA ALA A 78 -11.47 -4.57 17.33
C ALA A 78 -12.88 -5.16 17.25
N ASP A 79 -13.39 -5.72 18.35
CA ASP A 79 -14.74 -6.31 18.44
C ASP A 79 -15.85 -5.29 18.18
N GLN A 80 -15.60 -4.00 18.45
CA GLN A 80 -16.50 -2.91 18.10
C GLN A 80 -16.72 -2.77 16.58
N LEU A 81 -15.78 -3.25 15.75
CA LEU A 81 -15.90 -3.25 14.30
C LEU A 81 -16.76 -4.40 13.77
N ARG A 82 -16.91 -5.50 14.53
CA ARG A 82 -17.61 -6.72 14.06
C ARG A 82 -19.05 -6.46 13.60
N PRO A 83 -19.89 -5.68 14.29
CA PRO A 83 -21.25 -5.38 13.82
C PRO A 83 -21.28 -4.67 12.47
N TYR A 84 -20.21 -3.96 12.11
CA TYR A 84 -20.13 -3.17 10.88
C TYR A 84 -19.60 -3.96 9.68
N ALA A 85 -19.09 -5.19 9.90
CA ALA A 85 -18.60 -6.07 8.83
C ALA A 85 -19.67 -6.37 7.77
N VAL A 86 -20.95 -6.36 8.15
CA VAL A 86 -22.08 -6.57 7.22
C VAL A 86 -22.10 -5.53 6.10
N HIS A 87 -21.67 -4.29 6.37
CA HIS A 87 -21.59 -3.23 5.35
C HIS A 87 -20.50 -3.48 4.30
N CYS A 88 -19.56 -4.40 4.55
CA CYS A 88 -18.48 -4.72 3.62
C CYS A 88 -18.83 -5.79 2.59
N GLN A 89 -19.90 -6.57 2.77
CA GLN A 89 -20.19 -7.76 1.95
C GLN A 89 -20.38 -7.45 0.46
N ASN A 90 -21.02 -6.31 0.14
CA ASN A 90 -21.24 -5.85 -1.23
C ASN A 90 -20.60 -4.47 -1.49
N CYS A 91 -19.59 -4.11 -0.70
CA CYS A 91 -18.91 -2.82 -0.86
C CYS A 91 -18.00 -2.87 -2.10
N PRO A 92 -18.13 -1.95 -3.06
CA PRO A 92 -17.29 -1.98 -4.27
C PRO A 92 -15.80 -1.71 -3.97
N ALA A 93 -15.49 -1.04 -2.86
CA ALA A 93 -14.12 -0.85 -2.40
C ALA A 93 -13.53 -2.09 -1.70
N ASN A 94 -14.33 -3.13 -1.43
CA ASN A 94 -13.85 -4.37 -0.81
C ASN A 94 -13.16 -5.27 -1.84
N ARG A 95 -11.88 -4.98 -2.10
CA ARG A 95 -11.07 -5.68 -3.11
C ARG A 95 -10.76 -7.15 -2.79
N ILE A 96 -10.84 -7.58 -1.53
CA ILE A 96 -10.49 -8.95 -1.09
C ILE A 96 -11.69 -9.80 -0.64
N GLY A 97 -12.91 -9.25 -0.65
CA GLY A 97 -14.11 -9.97 -0.23
C GLY A 97 -14.18 -10.29 1.26
N MET A 98 -13.39 -9.61 2.10
CA MET A 98 -13.38 -9.78 3.57
C MET A 98 -13.79 -8.48 4.27
N PRO A 99 -14.24 -8.51 5.52
CA PRO A 99 -14.53 -7.30 6.28
C PRO A 99 -13.35 -6.31 6.22
N PHE A 100 -13.67 -5.04 5.97
CA PHE A 100 -12.68 -3.96 5.82
C PHE A 100 -11.62 -4.18 4.74
N GLY A 101 -11.89 -5.01 3.73
CA GLY A 101 -10.94 -5.34 2.68
C GLY A 101 -10.48 -4.18 1.79
N CYS A 102 -11.08 -3.00 1.93
CA CYS A 102 -10.59 -1.74 1.32
C CYS A 102 -9.26 -1.22 1.88
N ILE A 103 -8.80 -1.80 3.01
CA ILE A 103 -7.51 -1.50 3.65
C ILE A 103 -6.50 -2.58 3.28
N GLY A 104 -5.26 -2.20 3.04
CA GLY A 104 -4.16 -3.11 2.78
C GLY A 104 -2.85 -2.60 3.35
N HIS A 105 -1.83 -3.44 3.27
CA HIS A 105 -0.50 -3.10 3.77
C HIS A 105 0.58 -3.76 2.91
N ILE A 106 1.78 -3.18 2.92
CA ILE A 106 3.00 -3.73 2.35
C ILE A 106 3.97 -3.96 3.50
N GLN A 107 4.36 -5.20 3.71
CA GLN A 107 5.20 -5.55 4.84
C GLN A 107 6.67 -5.21 4.61
N TYR A 108 7.30 -4.64 5.64
CA TYR A 108 8.74 -4.49 5.69
C TYR A 108 9.44 -5.76 6.25
N PRO A 109 10.73 -5.96 5.95
CA PRO A 109 11.48 -5.27 4.89
C PRO A 109 10.94 -5.65 3.50
N ILE A 110 11.00 -4.71 2.56
CA ILE A 110 10.69 -4.95 1.15
C ILE A 110 11.81 -5.79 0.54
N THR A 111 11.43 -6.90 -0.10
CA THR A 111 12.41 -7.82 -0.67
C THR A 111 13.13 -7.21 -1.87
N LYS A 112 14.42 -7.53 -2.03
CA LYS A 112 15.19 -7.10 -3.23
C LYS A 112 14.52 -7.55 -4.53
N ARG A 113 13.88 -8.71 -4.50
CA ARG A 113 13.18 -9.29 -5.64
C ARG A 113 11.91 -8.49 -5.99
N ALA A 114 11.16 -7.99 -5.01
CA ALA A 114 10.04 -7.09 -5.23
C ALA A 114 10.48 -5.74 -5.82
N GLU A 115 11.62 -5.21 -5.37
CA GLU A 115 12.20 -3.98 -5.94
C GLU A 115 12.56 -4.15 -7.42
N ASN A 116 13.20 -5.26 -7.80
CA ASN A 116 13.47 -5.56 -9.21
C ASN A 116 12.17 -5.76 -9.99
N TRP A 117 11.21 -6.50 -9.42
CA TRP A 117 9.93 -6.78 -10.07
C TRP A 117 9.17 -5.50 -10.45
N ILE A 118 9.10 -4.51 -9.54
CA ILE A 118 8.39 -3.26 -9.83
C ILE A 118 9.13 -2.41 -10.87
N LEU A 119 10.47 -2.41 -10.84
CA LEU A 119 11.31 -1.74 -11.84
C LEU A 119 11.14 -2.37 -13.24
N ASP A 120 11.08 -3.70 -13.31
CA ASP A 120 10.91 -4.46 -14.55
C ASP A 120 9.57 -4.20 -15.22
N ARG A 121 8.58 -3.69 -14.47
CA ARG A 121 7.31 -3.30 -15.06
C ARG A 121 7.38 -1.99 -15.83
N LEU A 122 8.30 -1.07 -15.52
CA LEU A 122 8.30 0.28 -16.12
C LEU A 122 8.29 0.26 -17.66
N PRO A 123 7.62 1.24 -18.31
CA PRO A 123 7.59 1.35 -19.76
C PRO A 123 9.00 1.53 -20.33
N VAL A 124 9.24 0.90 -21.47
CA VAL A 124 10.50 1.00 -22.22
C VAL A 124 10.33 1.97 -23.40
N PRO A 125 11.42 2.46 -24.02
CA PRO A 125 11.33 3.39 -25.16
C PRO A 125 10.49 2.91 -26.35
N ASP A 126 10.30 1.59 -26.50
CA ASP A 126 9.43 0.99 -27.53
C ASP A 126 7.93 1.23 -27.27
N GLU A 127 7.56 1.72 -26.09
CA GLU A 127 6.23 2.20 -25.70
C GLU A 127 6.26 3.75 -25.59
N PRO A 128 6.45 4.48 -26.70
CA PRO A 128 6.96 5.85 -26.69
C PRO A 128 6.07 6.83 -25.93
N LEU A 129 4.74 6.71 -26.05
CA LEU A 129 3.80 7.62 -25.37
C LEU A 129 3.88 7.50 -23.85
N VAL A 130 3.79 6.27 -23.34
CA VAL A 130 3.80 6.01 -21.88
C VAL A 130 5.20 6.26 -21.30
N TRP A 131 6.24 5.92 -22.04
CA TRP A 131 7.63 6.21 -21.66
C TRP A 131 7.92 7.72 -21.58
N LEU A 132 7.50 8.51 -22.58
CA LEU A 132 7.65 9.98 -22.55
C LEU A 132 6.89 10.58 -21.37
N LEU A 133 5.69 10.07 -21.07
CA LEU A 133 4.90 10.52 -19.95
C LEU A 133 5.58 10.21 -18.61
N LEU A 134 6.13 9.00 -18.43
CA LEU A 134 6.93 8.66 -17.26
C LEU A 134 8.12 9.59 -17.11
N LYS A 135 8.87 9.82 -18.19
CA LYS A 135 10.02 10.73 -18.19
C LYS A 135 9.61 12.13 -17.76
N GLN A 136 8.53 12.67 -18.31
CA GLN A 136 8.01 13.98 -17.93
C GLN A 136 7.65 14.03 -16.45
N VAL A 137 6.90 13.03 -15.93
CA VAL A 137 6.52 12.97 -14.52
C VAL A 137 7.75 12.92 -13.61
N VAL A 138 8.74 12.10 -13.94
CA VAL A 138 9.99 12.02 -13.16
C VAL A 138 10.73 13.35 -13.12
N GLN A 139 10.79 14.07 -14.25
CA GLN A 139 11.50 15.34 -14.35
C GLN A 139 10.74 16.50 -13.69
N GLU A 140 9.43 16.60 -13.92
CA GLU A 140 8.57 17.66 -13.41
C GLU A 140 8.47 17.60 -11.89
N PHE A 141 8.26 16.38 -11.36
CA PHE A 141 8.25 16.18 -9.92
C PHE A 141 9.65 16.00 -9.34
N LYS A 142 10.72 15.85 -10.13
CA LYS A 142 12.08 15.64 -9.59
C LYS A 142 12.12 14.46 -8.60
N TYR A 143 11.61 13.30 -9.02
CA TYR A 143 11.78 12.07 -8.24
C TYR A 143 13.26 11.67 -8.34
N ASP A 144 14.03 11.91 -7.28
CA ASP A 144 15.46 11.64 -7.21
C ASP A 144 15.82 10.54 -6.19
N GLY A 145 14.85 10.09 -5.39
CA GLY A 145 14.99 9.02 -4.42
C GLY A 145 15.56 9.47 -3.07
N GLN A 146 15.88 10.77 -2.89
CA GLN A 146 16.52 11.27 -1.67
C GLN A 146 15.67 11.07 -0.42
N LEU A 147 14.34 11.04 -0.57
CA LEU A 147 13.43 10.81 0.57
C LEU A 147 13.38 9.33 1.02
N VAL A 148 13.79 8.40 0.16
CA VAL A 148 13.79 6.96 0.47
C VAL A 148 15.19 6.46 0.84
N GLU A 149 16.24 7.10 0.35
CA GLU A 149 17.63 6.72 0.59
C GLU A 149 17.98 6.54 2.09
N PRO A 150 17.59 7.44 3.02
CA PRO A 150 17.85 7.27 4.45
C PRO A 150 17.21 6.01 5.07
N LEU A 151 16.11 5.51 4.49
CA LEU A 151 15.46 4.29 4.98
C LEU A 151 16.31 3.04 4.73
N ARG A 152 17.26 3.08 3.79
CA ARG A 152 18.21 1.99 3.54
C ARG A 152 19.39 1.98 4.50
N GLU A 153 19.68 3.10 5.17
CA GLU A 153 20.71 3.19 6.19
C GLU A 153 20.35 2.41 7.47
N GLN A 154 19.14 1.83 7.52
CA GLN A 154 18.63 0.97 8.57
C GLN A 154 18.49 -0.49 8.04
N PRO A 155 19.58 -1.29 8.05
CA PRO A 155 19.59 -2.60 7.43
C PRO A 155 18.52 -3.54 8.01
N GLY A 156 17.77 -4.20 7.13
CA GLY A 156 16.76 -5.19 7.51
C GLY A 156 15.47 -4.62 8.12
N ILE A 157 15.37 -3.29 8.30
CA ILE A 157 14.16 -2.64 8.81
C ILE A 157 13.18 -2.36 7.68
N TYR A 158 13.59 -1.59 6.64
CA TYR A 158 12.70 -1.15 5.56
C TYR A 158 12.93 -1.89 4.24
N PHE A 159 14.19 -2.15 3.89
CA PHE A 159 14.58 -2.82 2.66
C PHE A 159 15.57 -3.94 2.96
N GLU A 160 15.47 -5.04 2.21
CA GLU A 160 16.49 -6.11 2.26
C GLU A 160 17.78 -5.69 1.55
N ALA A 161 17.66 -4.95 0.45
CA ALA A 161 18.82 -4.47 -0.30
C ALA A 161 19.37 -3.17 0.28
N SER A 162 20.66 -3.17 0.65
CA SER A 162 21.39 -1.97 1.07
C SER A 162 21.56 -0.95 -0.05
N GLU A 163 21.65 -1.42 -1.30
CA GLU A 163 21.72 -0.57 -2.49
C GLU A 163 20.43 -0.71 -3.31
N ALA A 164 19.88 0.41 -3.75
CA ALA A 164 18.69 0.42 -4.60
C ALA A 164 19.02 -0.18 -5.97
N PRO A 165 18.33 -1.25 -6.42
CA PRO A 165 18.47 -1.70 -7.80
C PRO A 165 18.04 -0.59 -8.76
N ALA A 166 18.64 -0.57 -9.95
CA ALA A 166 18.38 0.42 -10.97
C ALA A 166 18.16 -0.22 -12.33
N ARG A 167 17.32 0.43 -13.14
CA ARG A 167 16.98 0.01 -14.48
C ARG A 167 17.15 1.18 -15.44
N ARG A 168 17.90 0.91 -16.51
CA ARG A 168 18.07 1.85 -17.63
C ARG A 168 16.94 1.65 -18.65
N LEU A 169 16.23 2.73 -18.94
CA LEU A 169 15.09 2.82 -19.86
C LEU A 169 15.44 3.82 -20.97
N GLY A 170 16.38 3.45 -21.84
CA GLY A 170 16.96 4.35 -22.84
C GLY A 170 17.91 5.38 -22.22
N GLU A 171 17.53 6.66 -22.26
CA GLU A 171 18.26 7.76 -21.63
C GLU A 171 17.87 8.00 -20.16
N LEU A 172 16.73 7.45 -19.71
CA LEU A 172 16.30 7.52 -18.33
C LEU A 172 16.94 6.38 -17.53
N ASN A 173 17.45 6.67 -16.34
CA ASN A 173 17.89 5.65 -15.39
C ASN A 173 17.09 5.84 -14.11
N LEU A 174 16.30 4.84 -13.74
CA LEU A 174 15.47 4.87 -12.53
C LEU A 174 15.91 3.80 -11.55
N ASN A 175 16.03 4.16 -10.28
CA ASN A 175 16.28 3.22 -9.20
C ASN A 175 15.03 2.98 -8.34
N ALA A 176 15.08 1.95 -7.51
CA ALA A 176 13.98 1.61 -6.61
C ALA A 176 13.60 2.78 -5.70
N ASN A 177 14.56 3.57 -5.19
CA ASN A 177 14.25 4.72 -4.32
C ASN A 177 13.32 5.72 -5.00
N GLN A 178 13.57 6.05 -6.26
CA GLN A 178 12.70 6.95 -7.03
C GLN A 178 11.30 6.36 -7.22
N ILE A 179 11.19 5.04 -7.40
CA ILE A 179 9.90 4.35 -7.53
C ILE A 179 9.12 4.37 -6.22
N PHE A 180 9.76 4.04 -5.09
CA PHE A 180 9.11 4.09 -3.78
C PHE A 180 8.76 5.52 -3.36
N GLU A 181 9.58 6.52 -3.73
CA GLU A 181 9.26 7.93 -3.49
C GLU A 181 8.01 8.36 -4.25
N MET A 182 7.91 7.97 -5.53
CA MET A 182 6.76 8.23 -6.39
C MET A 182 5.49 7.57 -5.88
N LEU A 183 5.59 6.35 -5.35
CA LEU A 183 4.45 5.57 -4.89
C LEU A 183 3.96 5.93 -3.50
N PHE A 184 4.86 6.26 -2.56
CA PHE A 184 4.51 6.25 -1.13
C PHE A 184 4.91 7.49 -0.34
N VAL A 185 6.00 8.17 -0.70
CA VAL A 185 6.59 9.18 0.20
C VAL A 185 6.10 10.60 -0.10
N ARG A 186 6.06 10.98 -1.38
CA ARG A 186 5.84 12.38 -1.73
C ARG A 186 4.42 12.86 -1.47
N ARG A 187 3.43 11.96 -1.51
CA ARG A 187 2.03 12.30 -1.29
C ARG A 187 1.33 11.24 -0.44
N PRO A 188 0.73 11.63 0.70
CA PRO A 188 -0.09 10.72 1.51
C PRO A 188 -1.45 10.42 0.85
N VAL A 189 -1.82 11.16 -0.21
CA VAL A 189 -3.08 10.99 -0.94
C VAL A 189 -2.79 10.88 -2.43
N ILE A 190 -3.18 9.76 -3.03
CA ILE A 190 -3.12 9.51 -4.46
C ILE A 190 -4.49 9.79 -5.06
N LEU A 191 -4.53 10.77 -5.97
CA LEU A 191 -5.76 11.16 -6.68
C LEU A 191 -6.11 10.15 -7.80
N PRO A 192 -7.38 10.01 -8.22
CA PRO A 192 -7.78 9.09 -9.29
C PRO A 192 -6.94 9.23 -10.56
N ARG A 193 -6.69 10.47 -11.01
CA ARG A 193 -5.78 10.75 -12.14
C ARG A 193 -4.38 10.16 -11.96
N GLN A 194 -3.82 10.31 -10.75
CA GLN A 194 -2.49 9.80 -10.45
C GLN A 194 -2.50 8.28 -10.41
N ALA A 195 -3.55 7.67 -9.83
CA ALA A 195 -3.73 6.23 -9.85
C ALA A 195 -3.77 5.69 -11.27
N ALA A 196 -4.52 6.32 -12.20
CA ALA A 196 -4.56 5.94 -13.61
C ALA A 196 -3.17 5.94 -14.26
N LEU A 197 -2.37 6.99 -14.02
CA LEU A 197 -1.01 7.10 -14.54
C LEU A 197 -0.08 6.03 -13.95
N LEU A 198 -0.15 5.78 -12.64
CA LEU A 198 0.63 4.74 -12.00
C LEU A 198 0.25 3.35 -12.55
N LEU A 199 -1.04 3.10 -12.78
CA LEU A 199 -1.51 1.84 -13.37
C LEU A 199 -0.95 1.64 -14.79
N LEU A 200 -0.87 2.70 -15.60
CA LEU A 200 -0.17 2.66 -16.90
C LEU A 200 1.33 2.40 -16.72
N PHE A 201 2.02 3.17 -15.87
CA PHE A 201 3.47 3.04 -15.67
C PHE A 201 3.89 1.68 -15.17
N PHE A 202 3.07 1.00 -14.37
CA PHE A 202 3.37 -0.35 -13.87
C PHE A 202 2.68 -1.46 -14.66
N GLY A 203 1.99 -1.14 -15.76
CA GLY A 203 1.41 -2.12 -16.67
C GLY A 203 0.34 -2.96 -15.96
N ALA A 204 -0.39 -2.31 -15.05
CA ALA A 204 -1.55 -2.85 -14.38
C ALA A 204 -2.79 -2.80 -15.28
N ILE A 205 -2.79 -1.89 -16.26
CA ILE A 205 -3.72 -1.81 -17.40
C ILE A 205 -2.90 -1.75 -18.70
N GLU A 206 -3.56 -1.94 -19.85
CA GLU A 206 -2.87 -1.96 -21.15
C GLU A 206 -2.25 -0.60 -21.47
N ARG A 207 -1.09 -0.64 -22.13
CA ARG A 207 -0.33 0.55 -22.55
C ARG A 207 -0.49 0.90 -24.01
N ASP A 208 -0.98 -0.03 -24.81
CA ASP A 208 -1.25 0.18 -26.23
C ASP A 208 -2.54 1.00 -26.39
N LEU A 209 -2.44 2.28 -26.01
CA LEU A 209 -3.53 3.23 -25.98
C LEU A 209 -3.18 4.44 -26.83
N GLU A 210 -4.19 4.97 -27.53
CA GLU A 210 -4.06 6.25 -28.22
C GLU A 210 -3.93 7.41 -27.21
N ALA A 211 -3.27 8.49 -27.62
CA ALA A 211 -3.02 9.66 -26.76
C ALA A 211 -4.31 10.27 -26.18
N ASP A 212 -5.38 10.28 -26.97
CA ASP A 212 -6.70 10.75 -26.54
C ASP A 212 -7.29 9.86 -25.45
N THR A 213 -7.03 8.55 -25.52
CA THR A 213 -7.47 7.61 -24.48
C THR A 213 -6.70 7.86 -23.18
N ILE A 214 -5.38 8.03 -23.25
CA ILE A 214 -4.52 8.31 -22.08
C ILE A 214 -4.95 9.61 -21.38
N THR A 215 -5.22 10.66 -22.16
CA THR A 215 -5.60 11.98 -21.63
C THR A 215 -6.97 11.94 -20.93
N ASN A 216 -7.86 11.06 -21.38
CA ASN A 216 -9.22 10.90 -20.87
C ASN A 216 -9.37 9.70 -19.90
N LEU A 217 -8.29 9.25 -19.26
CA LEU A 217 -8.38 8.22 -18.20
C LEU A 217 -8.96 8.76 -16.89
N ASP A 218 -9.07 10.08 -16.73
CA ASP A 218 -9.63 10.73 -15.54
C ASP A 218 -10.74 11.72 -15.92
N PRO A 219 -11.98 11.56 -15.40
CA PRO A 219 -12.42 10.48 -14.51
C PRO A 219 -12.44 9.12 -15.23
N ALA A 220 -12.41 8.04 -14.45
CA ALA A 220 -12.59 6.69 -15.00
C ALA A 220 -13.95 6.60 -15.75
N PRO A 221 -13.99 6.05 -16.98
CA PRO A 221 -15.24 5.91 -17.70
C PRO A 221 -16.14 4.86 -17.05
N ALA A 222 -17.46 4.94 -17.32
CA ALA A 222 -18.43 4.03 -16.70
C ALA A 222 -18.19 2.54 -17.04
N ASP A 223 -17.54 2.26 -18.16
CA ASP A 223 -17.13 0.94 -18.65
C ASP A 223 -15.66 0.61 -18.33
N ALA A 224 -15.00 1.34 -17.41
CA ALA A 224 -13.57 1.20 -17.12
C ALA A 224 -13.15 -0.25 -16.82
N LEU A 225 -13.98 -1.02 -16.12
CA LEU A 225 -13.71 -2.43 -15.80
C LEU A 225 -13.62 -3.33 -17.05
N GLN A 226 -14.35 -3.00 -18.11
CA GLN A 226 -14.37 -3.74 -19.36
C GLN A 226 -13.29 -3.24 -20.32
N ARG A 227 -13.14 -1.92 -20.41
CA ARG A 227 -12.22 -1.27 -21.34
C ARG A 227 -10.76 -1.34 -20.88
N PHE A 228 -10.53 -1.31 -19.57
CA PHE A 228 -9.19 -1.35 -18.98
C PHE A 228 -9.15 -2.42 -17.88
N PRO A 229 -9.20 -3.71 -18.25
CA PRO A 229 -9.17 -4.78 -17.25
C PRO A 229 -7.83 -4.77 -16.50
N PHE A 230 -7.85 -5.11 -15.21
CA PHE A 230 -6.62 -5.27 -14.44
C PHE A 230 -5.85 -6.52 -14.90
N ILE A 231 -4.59 -6.34 -15.30
CA ILE A 231 -3.80 -7.38 -15.99
C ILE A 231 -2.95 -8.20 -15.02
N ILE A 232 -2.52 -7.58 -13.92
CA ILE A 232 -1.56 -8.20 -13.01
C ILE A 232 -2.24 -9.31 -12.21
N LYS A 233 -1.74 -10.54 -12.34
CA LYS A 233 -2.27 -11.72 -11.63
C LYS A 233 -1.28 -12.20 -10.56
N PRO A 234 -1.76 -12.82 -9.48
CA PRO A 234 -0.92 -13.57 -8.57
C PRO A 234 -0.13 -14.65 -9.32
N ASP A 235 1.11 -14.89 -8.91
CA ASP A 235 1.99 -15.95 -9.42
C ASP A 235 2.42 -16.83 -8.24
N GLU A 236 2.50 -18.15 -8.44
CA GLU A 236 2.93 -19.10 -7.40
C GLU A 236 4.34 -18.82 -6.89
N HIS A 237 5.18 -18.18 -7.72
CA HIS A 237 6.53 -17.83 -7.34
C HIS A 237 6.58 -16.53 -6.56
N ASP A 238 5.53 -15.69 -6.55
CA ASP A 238 5.55 -14.40 -5.89
C ASP A 238 6.07 -14.53 -4.45
N ASP A 239 7.04 -13.69 -4.11
CA ASP A 239 7.35 -13.53 -2.71
C ASP A 239 6.29 -12.63 -2.04
N ARG A 240 6.42 -12.50 -0.73
CA ARG A 240 5.51 -11.69 0.09
C ARG A 240 5.40 -10.26 -0.43
N SER A 241 6.52 -9.59 -0.67
CA SER A 241 6.53 -8.17 -1.05
C SER A 241 6.00 -7.96 -2.48
N ILE A 242 6.22 -8.90 -3.42
CA ILE A 242 5.58 -8.87 -4.73
C ILE A 242 4.06 -8.99 -4.58
N SER A 243 3.60 -9.97 -3.78
CA SER A 243 2.16 -10.16 -3.54
C SER A 243 1.52 -8.90 -2.95
N ASP A 244 2.18 -8.26 -1.99
CA ASP A 244 1.74 -7.00 -1.38
C ASP A 244 1.70 -5.84 -2.41
N LEU A 245 2.71 -5.72 -3.27
CA LEU A 245 2.74 -4.69 -4.32
C LEU A 245 1.67 -4.93 -5.39
N LYS A 246 1.39 -6.18 -5.78
CA LYS A 246 0.28 -6.52 -6.66
C LYS A 246 -1.06 -6.14 -6.03
N ALA A 247 -1.23 -6.43 -4.74
CA ALA A 247 -2.42 -6.05 -3.99
C ALA A 247 -2.59 -4.52 -3.89
N PHE A 248 -1.49 -3.78 -3.74
CA PHE A 248 -1.47 -2.31 -3.78
C PHE A 248 -1.88 -1.76 -5.16
N LEU A 249 -1.32 -2.29 -6.25
CA LEU A 249 -1.71 -1.89 -7.62
C LEU A 249 -3.18 -2.22 -7.89
N HIS A 250 -3.70 -3.33 -7.37
CA HIS A 250 -5.13 -3.63 -7.47
C HIS A 250 -5.98 -2.64 -6.64
N ALA A 251 -5.51 -2.19 -5.48
CA ALA A 251 -6.20 -1.15 -4.71
C ALA A 251 -6.22 0.20 -5.44
N LEU A 252 -5.12 0.59 -6.10
CA LEU A 252 -5.08 1.74 -7.01
C LEU A 252 -6.10 1.62 -8.14
N TYR A 253 -6.19 0.43 -8.74
CA TYR A 253 -7.17 0.14 -9.79
C TYR A 253 -8.61 0.35 -9.32
N ILE A 254 -8.97 -0.22 -8.16
CA ILE A 254 -10.31 -0.03 -7.60
C ILE A 254 -10.55 1.43 -7.22
N ALA A 255 -9.60 2.12 -6.59
CA ALA A 255 -9.74 3.54 -6.24
C ALA A 255 -9.99 4.41 -7.48
N TRP A 256 -9.23 4.18 -8.55
CA TRP A 256 -9.41 4.85 -9.84
C TRP A 256 -10.79 4.57 -10.46
N THR A 257 -11.20 3.30 -10.56
CA THR A 257 -12.50 2.94 -11.17
C THR A 257 -13.70 3.48 -10.39
N LEU A 258 -13.57 3.67 -9.07
CA LEU A 258 -14.59 4.29 -8.22
C LEU A 258 -14.47 5.81 -8.14
N ASN A 259 -13.46 6.39 -8.79
CA ASN A 259 -13.14 7.81 -8.77
C ASN A 259 -12.98 8.36 -7.34
N VAL A 260 -12.27 7.63 -6.48
CA VAL A 260 -11.96 8.01 -5.09
C VAL A 260 -10.45 8.04 -4.84
N HIS A 261 -10.04 8.71 -3.77
CA HIS A 261 -8.63 8.75 -3.38
C HIS A 261 -8.13 7.40 -2.86
N LEU A 262 -6.83 7.15 -3.00
CA LEU A 262 -6.11 6.15 -2.20
C LEU A 262 -5.24 6.88 -1.18
N LEU A 263 -5.45 6.60 0.10
CA LEU A 263 -4.63 7.15 1.20
C LEU A 263 -3.44 6.22 1.44
N ILE A 264 -2.29 6.80 1.78
CA ILE A 264 -1.05 6.11 2.14
C ILE A 264 -0.64 6.55 3.55
N ASP A 265 -0.30 5.58 4.40
CA ASP A 265 0.29 5.73 5.73
C ASP A 265 1.59 4.91 5.73
N ALA A 266 2.73 5.55 5.43
CA ALA A 266 4.02 4.92 5.11
C ALA A 266 5.11 5.19 6.16
#